data_AF-A0A1H2N9X0-F1
#
_entry.id   AF-A0A1H2N9X0-F1
#
_cell.length_a   1.000
_cell.length_b   1.000
_cell.length_c   1.000
_cell.angle_alpha   90.00
_cell.angle_beta   90.00
_cell.angle_gamma   90.00
#
_symmetry.space_group_name_H-M   'P 1'
#
loop_
_entity.id
_entity.type
_entity.pdbx_description
1 polymer ?
#
loop_
_entity_poly.entity_id
_entity_poly.type
_entity_poly.pdbx_seq_one_letter_code
_entity_poly.pdbx_strand_id
1 'polypeptide(L)'
;MSNNKGFSLIEVLVALLLTTIGVLGMVALQGRSIQYTQDSVQRNTAVSLANELIEIARANPQALYNSSVPKFPINSGMKEDSLFYKAKGDDFADRDACVTTTTRLAETPKEQRDCWADKVEAMLPGGAAVFESDVSICRSSSPGDCDGAGSMLEIRLAWQVREGACLDADDPDATVCTYTVRVEP
;
A
#
# COMPACT_ATOMS: atom_id res chain seq x y z
N MET A 1 -45.97 -50.83 23.09
CA MET A 1 -45.76 -49.93 24.24
C MET A 1 -44.73 -48.89 23.83
N SER A 2 -45.17 -47.65 23.62
CA SER A 2 -44.32 -46.53 23.22
C SER A 2 -43.63 -45.95 24.46
N ASN A 3 -42.34 -46.20 24.61
CA ASN A 3 -41.50 -45.54 25.61
C ASN A 3 -41.21 -44.11 25.14
N ASN A 4 -42.04 -43.16 25.56
CA ASN A 4 -41.73 -41.73 25.44
C ASN A 4 -40.58 -41.41 26.42
N LYS A 5 -39.34 -41.45 25.93
CA LYS A 5 -38.18 -40.89 26.63
C LYS A 5 -38.28 -39.37 26.54
N GLY A 6 -38.85 -38.75 27.59
CA GLY A 6 -38.84 -37.30 27.72
C GLY A 6 -37.41 -36.76 27.74
N PHE A 7 -37.20 -35.64 27.06
CA PHE A 7 -35.94 -34.91 27.01
C PHE A 7 -35.44 -34.61 28.43
N SER A 8 -34.20 -34.98 28.76
CA SER A 8 -33.66 -34.70 30.09
C SER A 8 -33.21 -33.23 30.16
N LEU A 9 -33.51 -32.53 31.27
CA LEU A 9 -33.10 -31.13 31.45
C LEU A 9 -31.57 -30.94 31.36
N ILE A 10 -30.79 -31.97 31.71
CA ILE A 10 -29.33 -31.98 31.55
C ILE A 10 -28.90 -31.99 30.08
N GLU A 11 -29.67 -32.64 29.20
CA GLU A 11 -29.35 -32.76 27.77
C GLU A 11 -29.48 -31.41 27.07
N VAL A 12 -30.54 -30.65 27.39
CA VAL A 12 -30.71 -29.27 26.90
C VAL A 12 -29.58 -28.38 27.41
N LEU A 13 -29.21 -28.50 28.69
CA LEU A 13 -28.18 -27.65 29.30
C LEU A 13 -26.79 -27.90 28.69
N VAL A 14 -26.45 -29.16 28.42
CA VAL A 14 -25.21 -29.52 27.72
C VAL A 14 -25.25 -29.06 26.25
N ALA A 15 -26.38 -29.23 25.56
CA ALA A 15 -26.53 -28.75 24.19
C ALA A 15 -26.35 -27.22 24.10
N LEU A 16 -26.94 -26.46 25.01
CA LEU A 16 -26.76 -25.00 25.09
C LEU A 16 -25.30 -24.62 25.42
N LEU A 17 -24.64 -25.34 26.33
CA LEU A 17 -23.22 -25.11 26.63
C LEU A 17 -22.33 -25.32 25.41
N LEU A 18 -22.50 -26.44 24.69
CA LEU A 18 -21.72 -26.72 23.49
C LEU A 18 -22.01 -25.70 22.37
N THR A 19 -23.28 -25.30 22.22
CA THR A 19 -23.68 -24.31 21.20
C THR A 19 -23.07 -22.95 21.50
N THR A 20 -23.09 -22.49 22.75
CA THR A 20 -22.49 -21.21 23.14
C THR A 20 -20.98 -21.19 22.93
N ILE A 21 -20.27 -22.26 23.31
CA ILE A 21 -18.82 -22.39 23.04
C ILE A 21 -18.54 -22.38 21.52
N GLY A 22 -19.33 -23.13 20.75
CA GLY A 22 -19.20 -23.17 19.29
C GLY A 22 -19.41 -21.81 18.62
N VAL A 23 -20.42 -21.05 19.05
CA VAL A 23 -20.69 -19.69 18.55
C VAL A 23 -19.57 -18.73 18.92
N LEU A 24 -19.08 -18.75 20.16
CA LEU A 24 -17.96 -17.90 20.58
C LEU A 24 -16.67 -18.21 19.78
N GLY A 25 -16.39 -19.50 19.54
CA GLY A 25 -15.27 -19.92 18.70
C GLY A 25 -15.38 -19.40 17.26
N MET A 26 -16.58 -19.48 16.66
CA MET A 26 -16.83 -18.96 15.32
C MET A 26 -16.67 -17.43 15.25
N VAL A 27 -17.21 -16.68 16.22
CA VAL A 27 -17.09 -15.22 16.27
C VAL A 27 -15.63 -14.78 16.39
N ALA A 28 -14.83 -15.47 17.21
CA ALA A 28 -13.41 -15.18 17.34
C ALA A 28 -12.66 -15.36 16.00
N LEU A 29 -12.95 -16.42 15.25
CA LEU A 29 -12.36 -16.66 13.93
C LEU A 29 -12.83 -15.64 12.89
N GLN A 30 -14.12 -15.29 12.88
CA GLN A 30 -14.66 -14.27 11.98
C GLN A 30 -14.01 -12.90 12.23
N GLY A 31 -13.79 -12.53 13.50
CA GLY A 31 -13.11 -11.29 13.87
C GLY A 31 -11.71 -11.17 13.27
N ARG A 32 -10.90 -12.24 13.38
CA ARG A 32 -9.57 -12.29 12.76
C ARG A 32 -9.64 -12.25 11.23
N SER A 33 -10.57 -12.99 10.63
CA SER A 33 -10.76 -13.02 9.17
C SER A 33 -11.06 -11.63 8.59
N ILE A 34 -11.83 -10.80 9.30
CA ILE A 34 -12.14 -9.43 8.88
C ILE A 34 -10.88 -8.56 8.88
N GLN A 35 -10.01 -8.70 9.88
CA GLN A 35 -8.74 -7.97 9.94
C GLN A 35 -7.84 -8.34 8.76
N TYR A 36 -7.67 -9.64 8.49
CA TYR A 36 -6.89 -10.13 7.33
C TYR A 36 -7.43 -9.61 5.99
N THR A 37 -8.75 -9.54 5.86
CA THR A 37 -9.40 -9.06 4.64
C THR A 37 -9.14 -7.56 4.44
N GLN A 38 -9.23 -6.76 5.50
CA GLN A 38 -8.95 -5.32 5.44
C GLN A 38 -7.49 -5.04 5.08
N ASP A 39 -6.53 -5.74 5.70
CA ASP A 39 -5.12 -5.60 5.36
C ASP A 39 -4.85 -5.98 3.90
N SER A 40 -5.42 -7.10 3.45
CA SER A 40 -5.31 -7.55 2.05
C SER A 40 -5.82 -6.50 1.06
N VAL A 41 -6.92 -5.82 1.38
CA VAL A 41 -7.47 -4.73 0.55
C VAL A 41 -6.49 -3.55 0.48
N GLN A 42 -5.96 -3.09 1.61
CA GLN A 42 -5.06 -1.93 1.60
C GLN A 42 -3.72 -2.22 0.95
N ARG A 43 -3.17 -3.41 1.18
CA ARG A 43 -1.98 -3.85 0.46
C ARG A 43 -2.23 -3.99 -1.03
N ASN A 44 -3.40 -4.50 -1.46
CA ASN A 44 -3.74 -4.57 -2.88
C ASN A 44 -3.85 -3.17 -3.51
N THR A 45 -4.48 -2.23 -2.80
CA THR A 45 -4.54 -0.81 -3.21
C THR A 45 -3.13 -0.22 -3.34
N ALA A 46 -2.24 -0.46 -2.37
CA ALA A 46 -0.84 -0.01 -2.44
C ALA A 46 -0.09 -0.63 -3.63
N VAL A 47 -0.26 -1.93 -3.89
CA VAL A 47 0.34 -2.60 -5.07
C VAL A 47 -0.16 -1.96 -6.37
N SER A 48 -1.47 -1.70 -6.48
CA SER A 48 -2.05 -1.04 -7.66
C SER A 48 -1.50 0.37 -7.85
N LEU A 49 -1.39 1.15 -6.77
CA LEU A 49 -0.83 2.50 -6.79
C LEU A 49 0.65 2.51 -7.17
N ALA A 50 1.45 1.59 -6.62
CA ALA A 50 2.86 1.48 -6.97
C ALA A 50 3.03 1.13 -8.47
N ASN A 51 2.24 0.18 -8.98
CA ASN A 51 2.24 -0.15 -10.40
C ASN A 51 1.83 1.04 -11.27
N GLU A 52 0.83 1.82 -10.87
CA GLU A 52 0.43 3.04 -11.59
C GLU A 52 1.59 4.04 -11.73
N LEU A 53 2.34 4.29 -10.65
CA LEU A 53 3.51 5.17 -10.72
C LEU A 53 4.63 4.59 -11.59
N ILE A 54 4.87 3.27 -11.52
CA ILE A 54 5.87 2.59 -12.35
C ILE A 54 5.53 2.76 -13.84
N GLU A 55 4.27 2.62 -14.21
CA GLU A 55 3.85 2.79 -15.59
C GLU A 55 3.93 4.26 -16.04
N ILE A 56 3.59 5.23 -15.18
CA ILE A 56 3.80 6.66 -15.45
C ILE A 56 5.30 6.97 -15.68
N ALA A 57 6.18 6.41 -14.85
CA ALA A 57 7.62 6.54 -14.95
C ALA A 57 8.17 5.93 -16.26
N ARG A 58 7.75 4.70 -16.59
CA ARG A 58 8.10 3.99 -17.83
C ARG A 58 7.65 4.72 -19.09
N ALA A 59 6.47 5.34 -19.05
CA ALA A 59 5.96 6.15 -20.15
C ALA A 59 6.77 7.44 -20.35
N ASN A 60 7.52 7.88 -19.33
CA ASN A 60 8.27 9.12 -19.32
C ASN A 60 9.76 8.91 -18.96
N PRO A 61 10.52 8.11 -19.72
CA PRO A 61 11.90 7.78 -19.39
C PRO A 61 12.81 9.01 -19.35
N GLN A 62 12.48 10.08 -20.09
CA GLN A 62 13.19 11.36 -20.06
C GLN A 62 13.15 12.07 -18.70
N ALA A 63 12.20 11.72 -17.83
CA ALA A 63 12.11 12.26 -16.47
C ALA A 63 13.07 11.55 -15.51
N LEU A 64 13.42 10.29 -15.77
CA LEU A 64 14.28 9.46 -14.92
C LEU A 64 15.71 9.33 -15.45
N TYR A 65 15.93 9.37 -16.76
CA TYR A 65 17.22 9.06 -17.38
C TYR A 65 17.81 10.28 -18.10
N ASN A 66 19.15 10.40 -18.06
CA ASN A 66 19.90 11.37 -18.85
C ASN A 66 19.94 10.99 -20.34
N SER A 67 19.91 9.69 -20.63
CA SER A 67 19.88 9.10 -21.97
C SER A 67 18.57 8.36 -22.21
N SER A 68 17.54 9.07 -22.67
CA SER A 68 16.30 8.51 -23.19
C SER A 68 16.33 8.46 -24.72
N VAL A 69 15.37 7.74 -25.34
CA VAL A 69 15.20 7.66 -26.81
C VAL A 69 15.27 9.06 -27.43
N PRO A 70 16.02 9.28 -28.54
CA PRO A 70 16.74 8.28 -29.36
C PRO A 70 18.21 8.04 -28.96
N LYS A 71 18.67 8.49 -27.79
CA LYS A 71 20.08 8.36 -27.37
C LYS A 71 20.42 6.92 -26.95
N PHE A 72 21.64 6.47 -27.25
CA PHE A 72 22.17 5.16 -26.87
C PHE A 72 23.34 5.30 -25.88
N PRO A 73 23.45 4.41 -24.86
CA PRO A 73 22.46 3.39 -24.49
C PRO A 73 21.15 4.01 -23.97
N ILE A 74 20.02 3.41 -24.36
CA ILE A 74 18.67 3.86 -23.99
C ILE A 74 18.44 3.56 -22.50
N ASN A 75 17.70 4.44 -21.80
CA ASN A 75 17.37 4.32 -20.38
C ASN A 75 18.62 4.16 -19.51
N SER A 76 19.62 5.00 -19.77
CA SER A 76 20.90 4.96 -19.07
C SER A 76 21.19 6.26 -18.33
N GLY A 77 21.94 6.12 -17.23
CA GLY A 77 22.31 7.22 -16.34
C GLY A 77 21.08 7.83 -15.70
N MET A 78 20.48 7.14 -14.71
CA MET A 78 19.41 7.72 -13.90
C MET A 78 19.87 9.09 -13.37
N LYS A 79 18.97 10.07 -13.40
CA LYS A 79 19.25 11.40 -12.92
C LYS A 79 19.43 11.38 -11.40
N GLU A 80 20.23 12.30 -10.89
CA GLU A 80 20.34 12.53 -9.45
C GLU A 80 19.05 13.16 -8.89
N ASP A 81 18.39 13.99 -9.69
CA ASP A 81 17.11 14.61 -9.38
C ASP A 81 16.06 14.27 -10.44
N SER A 82 14.85 13.94 -10.00
CA SER A 82 13.73 13.58 -10.84
C SER A 82 12.44 14.05 -10.20
N LEU A 83 11.49 14.48 -11.03
CA LEU A 83 10.15 14.80 -10.58
C LEU A 83 9.46 13.62 -9.88
N PHE A 84 9.87 12.38 -10.15
CA PHE A 84 9.31 11.20 -9.50
C PHE A 84 9.99 10.84 -8.17
N TYR A 85 11.06 11.53 -7.77
CA TYR A 85 11.70 11.28 -6.48
C TYR A 85 11.01 12.05 -5.36
N LYS A 86 10.86 11.36 -4.23
CA LYS A 86 10.27 11.85 -3.00
C LYS A 86 11.07 11.29 -1.83
N ALA A 87 11.69 12.17 -1.06
CA ALA A 87 12.36 11.77 0.18
C ALA A 87 11.35 11.42 1.27
N LYS A 88 11.78 10.59 2.22
CA LYS A 88 11.00 10.35 3.44
C LYS A 88 10.98 11.63 4.28
N GLY A 89 9.80 12.07 4.70
CA GLY A 89 9.63 13.30 5.49
C GLY A 89 9.40 14.57 4.68
N ASP A 90 9.36 14.47 3.34
CA ASP A 90 9.08 15.58 2.43
C ASP A 90 7.97 15.18 1.45
N ASP A 91 7.35 16.18 0.82
CA ASP A 91 6.48 15.96 -0.35
C ASP A 91 7.28 16.00 -1.67
N PHE A 92 6.65 15.69 -2.80
CA PHE A 92 7.25 15.90 -4.11
C PHE A 92 7.62 17.37 -4.32
N ALA A 93 8.79 17.58 -4.94
CA ALA A 93 9.22 18.92 -5.34
C ALA A 93 8.19 19.57 -6.27
N ASP A 94 7.82 20.81 -5.94
CA ASP A 94 6.83 21.63 -6.62
C ASP A 94 5.48 20.92 -6.81
N ARG A 95 5.00 20.07 -5.89
CA ARG A 95 3.69 19.42 -6.05
C ARG A 95 2.55 20.44 -6.16
N ASP A 96 1.73 20.30 -7.19
CA ASP A 96 0.47 21.01 -7.35
C ASP A 96 -0.72 20.07 -7.05
N ALA A 97 -1.92 20.61 -6.87
CA ALA A 97 -3.13 19.79 -6.73
C ALA A 97 -3.47 19.06 -8.04
N CYS A 98 -4.11 17.90 -7.95
CA CYS A 98 -4.51 17.13 -9.12
C CYS A 98 -5.37 17.95 -10.09
N VAL A 99 -4.91 18.01 -11.34
CA VAL A 99 -5.58 18.79 -12.41
C VAL A 99 -6.77 18.05 -13.04
N THR A 100 -6.98 16.78 -12.71
CA THR A 100 -7.98 15.93 -13.36
C THR A 100 -9.39 16.33 -12.95
N THR A 101 -10.27 16.47 -13.94
CA THR A 101 -11.70 16.72 -13.73
C THR A 101 -12.51 15.84 -14.68
N THR A 102 -13.84 16.01 -14.73
CA THR A 102 -14.69 15.25 -15.68
C THR A 102 -14.36 15.53 -17.15
N THR A 103 -13.64 16.61 -17.46
CA THR A 103 -13.31 17.03 -18.83
C THR A 103 -11.83 17.31 -19.07
N ARG A 104 -10.96 17.15 -18.06
CA ARG A 104 -9.52 17.37 -18.15
C ARG A 104 -8.76 16.16 -17.59
N LEU A 105 -7.78 15.69 -18.35
CA LEU A 105 -6.85 14.65 -17.91
C LEU A 105 -5.48 15.26 -17.61
N ALA A 106 -4.67 14.54 -16.82
CA ALA A 106 -3.27 14.88 -16.61
C ALA A 106 -2.44 14.52 -17.86
N GLU A 107 -1.84 15.52 -18.49
CA GLU A 107 -1.12 15.36 -19.76
C GLU A 107 0.39 15.28 -19.57
N THR A 108 0.92 16.02 -18.60
CA THR A 108 2.35 16.04 -18.30
C THR A 108 2.72 15.01 -17.23
N PRO A 109 3.98 14.51 -17.20
CA PRO A 109 4.42 13.59 -16.14
C PRO A 109 4.30 14.19 -14.73
N LYS A 110 4.46 15.51 -14.59
CA LYS A 110 4.25 16.21 -13.32
C LYS A 110 2.78 16.15 -12.89
N GLU A 111 1.85 16.50 -13.77
CA GLU A 111 0.42 16.41 -13.46
C GLU A 111 -0.03 14.98 -13.15
N GLN A 112 0.52 13.98 -13.86
CA GLN A 112 0.23 12.57 -13.61
C GLN A 112 0.72 12.14 -12.24
N ARG A 113 1.94 12.52 -11.87
CA ARG A 113 2.51 12.32 -10.53
C ARG A 113 1.68 12.99 -9.45
N ASP A 114 1.31 14.25 -9.64
CA ASP A 114 0.58 15.05 -8.65
C ASP A 114 -0.81 14.46 -8.41
N CYS A 115 -1.50 14.07 -9.49
CA CYS A 115 -2.75 13.33 -9.38
C CYS A 115 -2.61 11.96 -8.73
N TRP A 116 -1.52 11.26 -9.01
CA TRP A 116 -1.21 10.00 -8.33
C TRP A 116 -1.01 10.23 -6.83
N ALA A 117 -0.29 11.28 -6.42
CA ALA A 117 -0.06 11.61 -5.01
C ALA A 117 -1.38 11.87 -4.26
N ASP A 118 -2.26 12.70 -4.84
CA ASP A 118 -3.60 12.96 -4.28
C ASP A 118 -4.43 11.68 -4.16
N LYS A 119 -4.30 10.78 -5.15
CA LYS A 119 -4.98 9.49 -5.15
C LYS A 119 -4.44 8.55 -4.06
N VAL A 120 -3.13 8.54 -3.82
CA VAL A 120 -2.50 7.77 -2.73
C VAL A 120 -3.06 8.24 -1.39
N GLU A 121 -3.07 9.55 -1.15
CA GLU A 121 -3.60 10.13 0.09
C GLU A 121 -5.10 9.86 0.29
N ALA A 122 -5.88 9.84 -0.79
CA ALA A 122 -7.31 9.59 -0.73
C ALA A 122 -7.65 8.10 -0.49
N MET A 123 -6.85 7.18 -1.05
CA MET A 123 -7.16 5.74 -1.02
C MET A 123 -6.47 5.00 0.12
N LEU A 124 -5.32 5.47 0.62
CA LEU A 124 -4.61 4.85 1.73
C LEU A 124 -4.94 5.55 3.06
N PRO A 125 -5.26 4.78 4.12
CA PRO A 125 -5.46 5.34 5.46
C PRO A 125 -4.25 6.14 5.96
N GLY A 126 -4.51 7.22 6.70
CA GLY A 126 -3.47 8.14 7.19
C GLY A 126 -3.23 9.35 6.27
N GLY A 127 -3.63 9.26 4.99
CA GLY A 127 -3.65 10.37 4.06
C GLY A 127 -2.32 11.11 3.93
N ALA A 128 -2.38 12.44 3.81
CA ALA A 128 -1.23 13.31 3.63
C ALA A 128 -0.14 13.15 4.71
N ALA A 129 -0.53 12.89 5.97
CA ALA A 129 0.43 12.77 7.06
C ALA A 129 1.40 11.59 6.86
N VAL A 130 0.85 10.41 6.55
CA VAL A 130 1.67 9.20 6.28
C VAL A 130 2.36 9.29 4.93
N PHE A 131 1.72 9.97 3.96
CA PHE A 131 2.33 10.24 2.67
C PHE A 131 3.61 11.06 2.83
N GLU A 132 3.59 12.15 3.58
CA GLU A 132 4.80 12.96 3.84
C GLU A 132 5.82 12.17 4.66
N SER A 133 5.40 11.58 5.80
CA SER A 133 6.31 11.01 6.78
C SER A 133 6.98 9.70 6.37
N ASP A 134 6.29 8.81 5.63
CA ASP A 134 6.72 7.41 5.46
C ASP A 134 6.78 6.90 4.02
N VAL A 135 6.13 7.59 3.08
CA VAL A 135 6.25 7.27 1.66
C VAL A 135 7.57 7.81 1.12
N SER A 136 8.31 6.99 0.36
CA SER A 136 9.55 7.41 -0.29
C SER A 136 9.67 6.79 -1.66
N ILE A 137 10.16 7.57 -2.62
CA ILE A 137 10.44 7.12 -3.99
C ILE A 137 11.82 7.62 -4.36
N CYS A 138 12.73 6.71 -4.67
CA CYS A 138 14.12 7.08 -4.86
C CYS A 138 14.90 6.02 -5.61
N ARG A 139 16.12 6.39 -5.98
CA ARG A 139 17.12 5.44 -6.41
C ARG A 139 17.63 4.66 -5.20
N SER A 140 17.81 3.36 -5.42
CA SER A 140 18.22 2.42 -4.38
C SER A 140 19.27 1.46 -4.94
N SER A 141 20.44 1.40 -4.30
CA SER A 141 21.44 0.38 -4.61
C SER A 141 21.12 -0.98 -3.95
N SER A 142 20.60 -0.97 -2.73
CA SER A 142 20.19 -2.15 -1.94
C SER A 142 18.74 -2.06 -1.45
N PRO A 143 18.03 -3.20 -1.27
CA PRO A 143 16.64 -3.18 -0.82
C PRO A 143 16.43 -2.46 0.50
N GLY A 144 15.48 -1.53 0.54
CA GLY A 144 15.16 -0.74 1.72
C GLY A 144 16.06 0.47 1.95
N ASP A 145 17.13 0.62 1.15
CA ASP A 145 18.04 1.75 1.23
C ASP A 145 17.72 2.76 0.13
N CYS A 146 17.17 3.89 0.56
CA CYS A 146 16.86 5.04 -0.27
C CYS A 146 18.09 5.96 -0.39
N ASP A 147 19.20 5.41 -0.87
CA ASP A 147 20.53 6.04 -0.86
C ASP A 147 20.76 7.02 -2.02
N GLY A 148 19.79 7.16 -2.93
CA GLY A 148 19.93 8.00 -4.12
C GLY A 148 20.87 7.40 -5.16
N ALA A 149 21.33 6.15 -4.97
CA ALA A 149 22.32 5.50 -5.83
C ALA A 149 21.75 4.25 -6.52
N GLY A 150 22.55 3.64 -7.39
CA GLY A 150 22.14 2.48 -8.17
C GLY A 150 21.25 2.82 -9.38
N SER A 151 20.70 1.76 -9.97
CA SER A 151 19.89 1.78 -11.19
C SER A 151 18.46 1.28 -10.97
N MET A 152 18.06 1.03 -9.72
CA MET A 152 16.71 0.59 -9.38
C MET A 152 15.93 1.76 -8.78
N LEU A 153 14.68 1.90 -9.20
CA LEU A 153 13.71 2.76 -8.54
C LEU A 153 13.03 1.95 -7.44
N GLU A 154 13.16 2.41 -6.20
CA GLU A 154 12.41 1.87 -5.07
C GLU A 154 11.22 2.78 -4.77
N ILE A 155 10.03 2.17 -4.68
CA ILE A 155 8.78 2.84 -4.29
C ILE A 155 8.32 2.18 -3.00
N ARG A 156 8.30 2.96 -1.92
CA ARG A 156 7.78 2.57 -0.62
C ARG A 156 6.51 3.35 -0.35
N LEU A 157 5.38 2.65 -0.33
CA LEU A 157 4.09 3.19 0.12
C LEU A 157 3.84 2.84 1.57
N ALA A 158 3.08 3.70 2.26
CA ALA A 158 2.77 3.54 3.66
C ALA A 158 1.31 3.91 3.93
N TRP A 159 0.69 3.25 4.91
CA TRP A 159 -0.66 3.56 5.37
C TRP A 159 -0.80 3.30 6.87
N GLN A 160 -1.68 4.07 7.50
CA GLN A 160 -1.95 3.94 8.92
C GLN A 160 -2.89 2.77 9.21
N VAL A 161 -2.61 2.03 10.28
CA VAL A 161 -3.49 1.00 10.81
C VAL A 161 -3.58 1.11 12.33
N ARG A 162 -4.41 0.27 12.95
CA ARG A 162 -4.41 0.09 14.41
C ARG A 162 -3.17 -0.69 14.84
N GLU A 163 -2.73 -0.51 16.08
CA GLU A 163 -1.64 -1.30 16.67
C GLU A 163 -1.88 -2.81 16.48
N GLY A 164 -0.83 -3.53 16.06
CA GLY A 164 -0.88 -4.97 15.80
C GLY A 164 -1.67 -5.39 14.56
N ALA A 165 -2.10 -4.45 13.71
CA ALA A 165 -2.79 -4.78 12.46
C ALA A 165 -1.86 -4.95 11.25
N CYS A 166 -0.59 -4.52 11.34
CA CYS A 166 0.40 -4.80 10.31
C CYS A 166 0.90 -6.23 10.42
N LEU A 167 0.59 -7.05 9.42
CA LEU A 167 0.98 -8.46 9.43
C LEU A 167 2.46 -8.71 9.10
N ASP A 168 3.08 -7.76 8.41
CA ASP A 168 4.46 -7.85 7.91
C ASP A 168 5.42 -6.91 8.65
N ALA A 169 4.98 -6.27 9.73
CA ALA A 169 5.86 -5.41 10.52
C ALA A 169 6.71 -6.26 11.47
N ASP A 170 8.01 -5.97 11.53
CA ASP A 170 8.90 -6.53 12.55
C ASP A 170 8.51 -6.05 13.97
N ASP A 171 7.84 -4.89 14.04
CA ASP A 171 7.29 -4.30 15.25
C ASP A 171 5.81 -4.69 15.42
N PRO A 172 5.44 -5.44 16.48
CA PRO A 172 4.06 -5.82 16.76
C PRO A 172 3.17 -4.62 17.11
N ASP A 173 3.73 -3.48 17.49
CA ASP A 173 2.99 -2.27 17.85
C ASP A 173 2.96 -1.25 16.68
N ALA A 174 3.42 -1.66 15.48
CA ALA A 174 3.43 -0.79 14.31
C ALA A 174 2.02 -0.27 13.97
N THR A 175 1.88 1.05 13.96
CA THR A 175 0.67 1.76 13.51
C THR A 175 0.76 2.19 12.05
N VAL A 176 1.88 1.92 11.37
CA VAL A 176 2.10 2.24 9.96
C VAL A 176 2.60 0.99 9.26
N CYS A 177 1.83 0.52 8.28
CA CYS A 177 2.25 -0.60 7.44
C CYS A 177 2.87 -0.04 6.17
N THR A 178 3.82 -0.78 5.60
CA THR A 178 4.48 -0.38 4.37
C THR A 178 4.45 -1.48 3.32
N TYR A 179 4.47 -1.05 2.07
CA TYR A 179 4.68 -1.90 0.91
C TYR A 179 5.83 -1.31 0.09
N THR A 180 6.86 -2.11 -0.17
CA THR A 180 8.03 -1.69 -0.94
C THR A 180 8.15 -2.54 -2.20
N VAL A 181 8.37 -1.89 -3.34
CA VAL A 181 8.70 -2.53 -4.60
C VAL A 181 9.94 -1.88 -5.19
N ARG A 182 10.82 -2.70 -5.78
CA ARG A 182 12.00 -2.25 -6.51
C ARG A 182 11.85 -2.67 -7.96
N VAL A 183 12.01 -1.72 -8.88
CA VAL A 183 11.92 -1.98 -10.30
C VAL A 183 13.05 -1.31 -11.05
N GLU A 184 13.39 -1.88 -12.20
CA GLU A 184 14.09 -1.17 -13.25
C GLU A 184 13.00 -0.50 -14.12
N PRO A 185 12.89 0.85 -14.10
CA PRO A 185 11.87 1.59 -14.82
C PRO A 185 12.22 1.85 -16.29
#